data_AF-A0AAD3ANN2-F1
#
_entry.id   AF-A0AAD3ANN2-F1
#
_cell.length_a   1.000
_cell.length_b   1.000
_cell.length_c   1.000
_cell.angle_alpha   90.00
_cell.angle_beta   90.00
_cell.angle_gamma   90.00
#
_symmetry.space_group_name_H-M   'P 1'
#
loop_
_entity.id
_entity.type
_entity.pdbx_description
1 polymer ?
#
loop_
_entity_poly.entity_id
_entity_poly.type
_entity_poly.pdbx_seq_one_letter_code
_entity_poly.pdbx_strand_id
1 'polypeptide(L)'
;DRRRSPRRSGLPRRARQRLHPQNPAVKRWLTNHPRFVLHFTPTSSSWLNLVERWFAELTTKKLRRGTHTSVRQLNTDIRAWIEHWNDNPKPYVWTKTADQILESVANYCKRINNSGH
;
A
#
# COMPACT_ATOMS: atom_id res chain seq x y z
N ASP A 1 27.03 10.74 -44.88
CA ASP A 1 26.11 9.81 -44.20
C ASP A 1 26.69 9.39 -42.85
N ARG A 2 26.24 10.01 -41.75
CA ARG A 2 26.39 9.57 -40.35
C ARG A 2 25.35 10.33 -39.51
N ARG A 3 24.16 9.73 -39.38
CA ARG A 3 23.05 10.27 -38.57
C ARG A 3 23.40 10.22 -37.08
N ARG A 4 23.54 11.37 -36.42
CA ARG A 4 23.56 11.48 -34.96
C ARG A 4 22.12 11.33 -34.43
N SER A 5 21.85 10.24 -33.71
CA SER A 5 20.61 10.08 -32.93
C SER A 5 20.74 10.82 -31.59
N PRO A 6 19.78 11.65 -31.18
CA PRO A 6 19.81 12.26 -29.86
C PRO A 6 19.36 11.24 -28.81
N ARG A 7 20.18 11.09 -27.76
CA ARG A 7 19.89 10.31 -26.56
C ARG A 7 18.55 10.77 -25.98
N ARG A 8 17.53 9.91 -26.00
CA ARG A 8 16.27 10.11 -25.26
C ARG A 8 16.63 10.25 -23.78
N SER A 9 16.40 11.44 -23.24
CA SER A 9 16.40 11.72 -21.82
C SER A 9 15.45 10.75 -21.11
N GLY A 10 16.01 9.92 -20.23
CA GLY A 10 15.25 9.02 -19.40
C GLY A 10 14.39 9.82 -18.43
N LEU A 11 13.09 9.87 -18.70
CA LEU A 11 12.08 10.27 -17.73
C LEU A 11 12.26 9.43 -16.45
N PRO A 12 12.29 10.03 -15.25
CA PRO A 12 12.27 9.24 -14.04
C PRO A 12 10.89 8.56 -13.95
N ARG A 13 10.90 7.23 -14.10
CA ARG A 13 9.79 6.35 -13.72
C ARG A 13 9.54 6.50 -12.23
N ARG A 14 8.73 7.47 -11.82
CA ARG A 14 8.12 7.52 -10.49
C ARG A 14 6.62 7.72 -10.61
N ALA A 15 5.95 6.67 -11.07
CA ALA A 15 4.53 6.47 -10.78
C ALA A 15 4.45 5.67 -9.47
N ARG A 16 4.40 6.35 -8.33
CA ARG A 16 3.99 5.75 -7.04
C ARG A 16 2.77 6.53 -6.53
N GLN A 17 1.65 5.81 -6.45
CA GLN A 17 0.36 6.17 -5.85
C GLN A 17 -0.24 7.53 -6.25
N ARG A 18 -0.84 7.61 -7.45
CA ARG A 18 -1.99 8.53 -7.65
C ARG A 18 -3.22 7.86 -7.04
N LEU A 19 -3.58 8.25 -5.83
CA LEU A 19 -4.82 7.81 -5.16
C LEU A 19 -5.97 8.81 -5.33
N HIS A 20 -5.90 9.74 -6.28
CA HIS A 20 -7.13 10.39 -6.73
C HIS A 20 -7.90 9.41 -7.62
N PRO A 21 -9.22 9.18 -7.39
CA PRO A 21 -10.05 8.51 -8.36
C PRO A 21 -10.09 9.38 -9.62
N GLN A 22 -9.14 9.16 -10.53
CA GLN A 22 -9.11 9.81 -11.83
C GLN A 22 -10.23 9.28 -12.72
N ASN A 23 -10.81 8.13 -12.37
CA ASN A 23 -11.96 7.57 -13.04
C ASN A 23 -13.23 8.37 -12.66
N PRO A 24 -13.87 9.07 -13.61
CA PRO A 24 -15.08 9.84 -13.36
C PRO A 24 -16.23 9.00 -12.79
N ALA A 25 -16.30 7.71 -13.13
CA ALA A 25 -17.33 6.82 -12.61
C ALA A 25 -17.18 6.60 -11.10
N VAL A 26 -15.95 6.39 -10.62
CA VAL A 26 -15.67 6.23 -9.18
C VAL A 26 -15.95 7.52 -8.44
N LYS A 27 -15.57 8.68 -9.01
CA LYS A 27 -15.86 9.98 -8.41
C LYS A 27 -17.36 10.22 -8.25
N ARG A 28 -18.15 9.97 -9.31
CA ARG A 28 -19.63 10.07 -9.26
C ARG A 28 -20.22 9.13 -8.21
N TRP A 29 -19.74 7.89 -8.15
CA TRP A 29 -20.22 6.93 -7.17
C TRP A 29 -19.94 7.40 -5.74
N LEU A 30 -18.72 7.88 -5.44
CA LEU A 30 -18.37 8.39 -4.12
C LEU A 30 -19.21 9.60 -3.71
N THR A 31 -19.50 10.52 -4.64
CA THR A 31 -20.40 11.66 -4.38
C THR A 31 -21.81 11.20 -3.99
N ASN A 32 -22.30 10.11 -4.59
CA ASN A 32 -23.61 9.55 -4.28
C ASN A 32 -23.64 8.69 -3.00
N HIS A 33 -22.49 8.39 -2.39
CA HIS A 33 -22.38 7.51 -1.22
C HIS A 33 -21.58 8.18 -0.10
N PRO A 34 -22.18 9.15 0.64
CA PRO A 34 -21.48 9.97 1.64
C PRO A 34 -21.00 9.17 2.87
N ARG A 35 -21.42 7.91 3.01
CA ARG A 35 -20.95 6.99 4.06
C ARG A 35 -19.46 6.67 3.95
N PHE A 36 -18.84 6.91 2.79
CA PHE A 36 -17.42 6.63 2.55
C PHE A 36 -16.59 7.90 2.64
N VAL A 37 -15.80 8.02 3.71
CA VAL A 37 -14.81 9.09 3.88
C VAL A 37 -13.43 8.54 3.48
N LEU A 38 -12.78 9.17 2.51
CA LEU A 38 -11.46 8.74 2.04
C LEU A 38 -10.36 9.42 2.86
N HIS A 39 -9.58 8.61 3.56
CA HIS A 39 -8.34 9.04 4.20
C HIS A 39 -7.15 8.61 3.34
N PHE A 40 -6.40 9.58 2.81
CA PHE A 40 -5.24 9.30 1.99
C PHE A 40 -3.98 9.25 2.85
N THR A 41 -3.25 8.14 2.78
CA THR A 41 -1.90 8.05 3.37
C THR A 41 -0.93 8.92 2.56
N PRO A 42 -0.03 9.69 3.20
CA PRO A 42 0.95 10.50 2.49
C PRO A 42 1.80 9.68 1.52
N THR A 43 2.29 10.30 0.46
CA THR A 43 3.17 9.64 -0.53
C THR A 43 4.34 8.95 0.16
N SER A 44 4.61 7.70 -0.21
CA SER A 44 5.62 6.82 0.40
C SER A 44 5.30 6.30 1.81
N SER A 45 4.06 6.47 2.29
CA SER A 45 3.61 5.95 3.59
C SER A 45 2.82 4.64 3.47
N SER A 46 3.23 3.74 2.57
CA SER A 46 2.56 2.44 2.40
C SER A 46 2.62 1.57 3.67
N TRP A 47 3.55 1.84 4.58
CA TRP A 47 3.63 1.24 5.91
C TRP A 47 2.41 1.53 6.80
N LEU A 48 1.63 2.58 6.50
CA LEU A 48 0.37 2.88 7.18
C LEU A 48 -0.80 2.03 6.66
N ASN A 49 -0.64 1.34 5.53
CA ASN A 49 -1.71 0.60 4.89
C ASN A 49 -1.87 -0.79 5.53
N LEU A 50 -2.84 -0.92 6.44
CA LEU A 50 -3.15 -2.20 7.11
C LEU A 50 -3.57 -3.31 6.14
N VAL A 51 -4.13 -2.96 4.98
CA VAL A 51 -4.49 -3.93 3.94
C VAL A 51 -3.23 -4.58 3.36
N GLU A 52 -2.14 -3.83 3.17
CA GLU A 52 -0.86 -4.40 2.74
C GLU A 52 -0.30 -5.36 3.79
N ARG A 53 -0.46 -5.04 5.08
CA ARG A 53 -0.07 -5.94 6.17
C ARG A 53 -0.87 -7.24 6.15
N TRP A 54 -2.18 -7.16 5.92
CA TRP A 54 -3.04 -8.35 5.77
C TRP A 54 -2.62 -9.23 4.59
N PHE A 55 -2.29 -8.65 3.43
CA PHE A 55 -1.78 -9.42 2.30
C PHE A 55 -0.43 -10.09 2.59
N ALA A 56 0.43 -9.47 3.41
CA ALA A 56 1.67 -10.11 3.85
C ALA A 56 1.39 -11.36 4.71
N GLU A 57 0.39 -11.31 5.60
CA GLU A 57 -0.04 -12.47 6.39
C GLU A 57 -0.60 -13.58 5.50
N LEU A 58 -1.49 -13.28 4.55
CA LEU A 58 -2.00 -14.25 3.56
C LEU A 58 -0.84 -14.92 2.81
N THR A 59 0.10 -14.10 2.34
CA THR A 59 1.26 -14.58 1.57
C THR A 59 2.13 -15.51 2.40
N THR A 60 2.47 -15.11 3.63
CA THR A 60 3.43 -15.85 4.47
C THR A 60 2.83 -17.10 5.10
N LYS A 61 1.55 -17.05 5.48
CA LYS A 61 0.88 -18.15 6.20
C LYS A 61 0.19 -19.15 5.28
N LYS A 62 -0.38 -18.70 4.15
CA LYS A 62 -1.12 -19.56 3.23
C LYS A 62 -0.39 -19.79 1.91
N LEU A 63 -0.02 -18.71 1.20
CA LEU A 63 0.43 -18.85 -0.20
C LEU A 63 1.83 -19.44 -0.34
N ARG A 64 2.79 -19.04 0.51
CA ARG A 64 4.16 -19.56 0.46
C ARG A 64 4.31 -21.01 0.93
N ARG A 65 3.33 -21.52 1.68
CA ARG A 65 3.34 -22.88 2.25
C ARG A 65 2.46 -23.86 1.46
N GLY A 66 1.59 -23.36 0.59
CA GLY A 66 0.70 -24.17 -0.22
C GLY A 66 1.25 -24.40 -1.62
N THR A 67 1.14 -25.63 -2.12
CA THR A 67 1.29 -25.95 -3.54
C THR A 67 -0.09 -26.05 -4.16
N HIS A 68 -0.32 -25.34 -5.26
CA HIS A 68 -1.59 -25.33 -5.96
C HIS A 68 -1.36 -25.79 -7.40
N THR A 69 -2.12 -26.78 -7.84
CA THR A 69 -2.00 -27.35 -9.20
C THR A 69 -2.99 -26.70 -10.18
N SER A 70 -3.91 -25.86 -9.68
CA SER A 70 -4.85 -25.10 -10.51
C SER A 70 -5.28 -23.78 -9.87
N VAL A 71 -5.76 -22.84 -10.71
CA VAL A 71 -6.36 -21.57 -10.26
C VAL A 71 -7.60 -21.79 -9.41
N ARG A 72 -8.40 -22.83 -9.72
CA ARG A 72 -9.61 -23.18 -8.94
C ARG A 72 -9.24 -23.57 -7.52
N GLN A 73 -8.19 -24.38 -7.36
CA GLN A 73 -7.70 -24.77 -6.05
C GLN A 73 -7.21 -23.55 -5.26
N LEU A 74 -6.39 -22.69 -5.90
CA LEU A 74 -5.94 -21.43 -5.27
C LEU A 74 -7.09 -20.54 -4.79
N ASN A 75 -8.15 -20.39 -5.59
CA ASN A 75 -9.31 -19.57 -5.24
C ASN A 75 -10.06 -20.15 -4.04
N THR A 76 -10.28 -21.47 -4.02
CA THR A 76 -10.91 -22.19 -2.91
C THR A 76 -10.11 -21.99 -1.62
N ASP A 77 -8.79 -22.15 -1.72
CA ASP A 77 -7.87 -22.04 -0.59
C ASP A 77 -7.79 -20.62 -0.02
N ILE A 78 -7.82 -19.60 -0.86
CA ILE A 78 -7.87 -18.19 -0.43
C ILE A 78 -9.20 -17.91 0.28
N ARG A 79 -10.33 -18.39 -0.25
CA ARG A 79 -11.65 -18.18 0.37
C ARG A 79 -11.76 -18.82 1.74
N ALA A 80 -11.35 -20.08 1.86
CA ALA A 80 -11.32 -20.78 3.13
C ALA A 80 -10.41 -20.07 4.16
N TRP A 81 -9.28 -19.52 3.71
CA TRP A 81 -8.41 -18.74 4.58
C TRP A 81 -9.05 -17.42 5.04
N ILE A 82 -9.77 -16.73 4.16
CA ILE A 82 -10.51 -15.49 4.50
C ILE A 82 -11.59 -15.79 5.53
N GLU A 83 -12.39 -16.86 5.33
CA GLU A 83 -13.43 -17.28 6.28
C GLU A 83 -12.82 -17.56 7.66
N HIS A 84 -11.78 -18.39 7.72
CA HIS A 84 -11.09 -18.70 8.97
C HIS A 84 -10.47 -17.46 9.64
N TRP A 85 -9.91 -16.53 8.87
CA TRP A 85 -9.38 -15.28 9.40
C TRP A 85 -10.48 -14.41 10.03
N ASN A 86 -11.68 -14.39 9.43
CA ASN A 86 -12.81 -13.58 9.88
C ASN A 86 -13.52 -14.17 11.11
N ASP A 87 -13.39 -15.47 11.39
CA ASP A 87 -13.95 -16.09 12.61
C ASP A 87 -13.31 -15.54 13.90
N ASN A 88 -12.03 -15.18 13.85
CA ASN A 88 -11.32 -14.56 14.98
C ASN A 88 -10.31 -13.51 14.47
N PRO A 89 -10.79 -12.34 14.03
CA PRO A 89 -9.94 -11.34 13.43
C PRO A 89 -9.04 -10.74 14.51
N LYS A 90 -7.73 -10.75 14.26
CA LYS A 90 -6.77 -10.04 15.12
C LYS A 90 -6.57 -8.62 14.57
N PRO A 91 -7.16 -7.60 15.21
CA PRO A 91 -6.96 -6.23 14.75
C PRO A 91 -5.48 -5.85 14.91
N TYR A 92 -4.95 -5.11 13.93
CA TYR A 92 -3.64 -4.50 14.08
C TYR A 92 -3.76 -3.32 15.03
N VAL A 93 -3.08 -3.41 16.17
CA VAL A 93 -3.06 -2.35 17.17
C VAL A 93 -1.80 -1.50 16.97
N TRP A 94 -2.00 -0.19 16.81
CA TRP A 94 -0.90 0.77 16.82
C TRP A 94 -0.33 0.86 18.23
N THR A 95 0.94 0.52 18.39
CA THR A 95 1.61 0.56 19.71
C THR A 95 2.15 1.94 20.06
N LYS A 96 2.31 2.82 19.06
CA LYS A 96 2.74 4.22 19.23
C LYS A 96 1.57 5.15 18.99
N THR A 97 1.47 6.19 19.81
CA THR A 97 0.50 7.27 19.59
C THR A 97 0.91 8.10 18.37
N ALA A 98 -0.05 8.85 17.80
CA ALA A 98 0.24 9.79 16.72
C ALA A 98 1.35 10.78 17.10
N ASP A 99 1.29 11.33 18.31
CA ASP A 99 2.28 12.28 18.82
C ASP A 99 3.68 11.67 18.90
N GLN A 100 3.80 10.41 19.37
CA GLN A 100 5.08 9.71 19.41
C GLN A 100 5.65 9.47 18.01
N ILE A 101 4.79 9.20 17.02
CA ILE A 101 5.20 9.04 15.62
C ILE A 101 5.68 10.39 15.07
N LEU A 102 4.91 11.46 15.27
CA LEU A 102 5.24 12.81 14.80
C LEU A 102 6.54 13.32 15.41
N GLU A 103 6.73 13.11 16.71
CA GLU A 103 7.96 13.47 17.43
C GLU A 103 9.17 12.69 16.89
N SER A 104 9.01 11.37 16.64
CA SER A 104 10.07 10.56 16.04
C SER A 104 10.46 11.05 14.65
N VAL A 105 9.48 11.48 13.84
CA VAL A 105 9.73 12.04 12.50
C VAL A 105 10.42 13.40 12.61
N ALA A 106 9.96 14.29 13.50
CA ALA A 106 10.58 15.58 13.74
C ALA A 106 12.05 15.46 14.15
N ASN A 107 12.36 14.53 15.05
CA ASN A 107 13.73 14.27 15.50
C ASN A 107 14.61 13.70 14.40
N TYR A 108 14.08 12.80 13.57
CA TYR A 108 14.78 12.32 12.38
C TYR A 108 15.11 13.47 11.42
N CYS A 109 14.13 14.33 11.11
CA CYS A 109 14.30 15.49 10.23
C CYS A 109 15.34 16.48 10.76
N LYS A 110 15.35 16.79 12.06
CA LYS A 110 16.38 17.64 12.70
C LYS A 110 17.78 17.06 12.51
N ARG A 111 17.94 15.74 12.69
CA ARG A 111 19.24 15.07 12.57
C ARG A 111 19.80 15.12 11.15
N ILE A 112 18.96 14.91 10.13
CA ILE A 112 19.39 14.93 8.72
C ILE A 112 19.59 16.35 8.18
N ASN A 113 18.92 17.36 8.75
CA ASN A 113 19.12 18.75 8.34
C ASN A 113 20.42 19.32 8.91
N ASN A 114 20.87 18.80 10.05
CA ASN A 114 22.13 19.22 10.69
C ASN A 114 23.35 18.36 10.26
N SER A 115 23.16 17.33 9.43
CA SER A 115 24.26 16.65 8.76
C SER A 115 24.73 17.51 7.59
N GLY A 116 25.64 18.44 7.86
CA GLY A 116 26.17 19.40 6.89
C GLY A 116 26.67 18.73 5.62
N HIS A 117 25.90 18.86 4.55
CA HIS A 117 26.29 18.71 3.16
C HIS A 117 25.86 19.98 2.42
#